data_AF-A0A8T4M3L4-F1
#
_entry.id   AF-A0A8T4M3L4-F1
#
_cell.length_a   1.000
_cell.length_b   1.000
_cell.length_c   1.000
_cell.angle_alpha   90.00
_cell.angle_beta   90.00
_cell.angle_gamma   90.00
#
_symmetry.space_group_name_H-M   'P 1'
#
loop_
_entity.id
_entity.type
_entity.pdbx_description
1 polymer ?
#
loop_
_entity_poly.entity_id
_entity_poly.type
_entity_poly.pdbx_seq_one_letter_code
_entity_poly.pdbx_strand_id
1 'polypeptide(L)'
;MESQESISARIELTPQANRIINVVKAKYNFKDKSEAINKFLEIHGHDLINEEAREDYVKEVLEVINKHMKSHKSRKMTLEQLDSLCEV
;
A
#
# COMPACT_ATOMS: atom_id res chain seq x y z
N MET A 1 -15.93 10.70 -5.84
CA MET A 1 -16.14 9.73 -4.74
C MET A 1 -16.22 8.38 -5.41
N GLU A 2 -15.12 7.63 -5.40
CA GLU A 2 -15.14 6.24 -5.87
C GLU A 2 -16.12 5.47 -4.99
N SER A 3 -17.08 4.81 -5.63
CA SER A 3 -18.05 3.94 -4.98
C SER A 3 -17.27 2.74 -4.43
N GLN A 4 -17.08 2.63 -3.11
CA GLN A 4 -16.55 1.39 -2.53
C GLN A 4 -17.57 0.27 -2.75
N GLU A 5 -17.20 -0.70 -3.58
CA GLU A 5 -18.00 -1.89 -3.83
C GLU A 5 -17.93 -2.79 -2.59
N SER A 6 -19.07 -3.08 -1.96
CA SER A 6 -19.13 -3.91 -0.76
C SER A 6 -19.27 -5.38 -1.14
N ILE A 7 -18.27 -6.20 -0.82
CA ILE A 7 -18.30 -7.65 -1.05
C ILE A 7 -18.82 -8.33 0.21
N SER A 8 -19.83 -9.20 0.07
CA SER A 8 -20.35 -10.00 1.18
C SER A 8 -19.57 -11.31 1.32
N ALA A 9 -19.02 -11.58 2.51
CA ALA A 9 -18.32 -12.81 2.81
C ALA A 9 -18.86 -13.43 4.10
N ARG A 10 -19.00 -14.76 4.11
CA ARG A 10 -19.28 -15.51 5.34
C ARG A 10 -17.96 -15.95 5.93
N ILE A 11 -17.68 -15.51 7.16
CA ILE A 11 -16.46 -15.84 7.88
C ILE A 11 -16.80 -16.56 9.18
N GLU A 12 -15.94 -17.48 9.58
CA GLU A 12 -15.99 -18.10 10.91
C GLU A 12 -14.93 -17.46 11.80
N LEU A 13 -15.35 -16.96 12.96
CA LEU A 13 -14.48 -16.30 13.91
C LEU A 13 -14.31 -17.17 15.14
N THR A 14 -13.07 -17.33 15.59
CA THR A 14 -12.83 -17.91 16.92
C THR A 14 -13.43 -17.02 18.01
N PRO A 15 -13.74 -17.56 19.21
CA PRO A 15 -14.23 -16.75 20.31
C PRO A 15 -13.34 -15.55 20.66
N GLN A 16 -12.01 -15.74 20.55
CA GLN A 16 -11.02 -14.70 20.76
C GLN A 16 -11.10 -13.61 19.68
N ALA A 17 -11.15 -13.98 18.40
CA ALA A 17 -11.27 -13.03 17.30
C ALA A 17 -12.55 -12.19 17.39
N ASN A 18 -13.69 -12.82 17.72
CA ASN A 18 -14.95 -12.10 17.93
C ASN A 18 -14.87 -11.10 19.10
N ARG A 19 -14.16 -11.44 20.19
CA ARG A 19 -13.93 -10.52 21.32
C ARG A 19 -13.09 -9.31 20.89
N ILE A 20 -12.02 -9.53 20.13
CA ILE A 20 -11.16 -8.46 19.61
C ILE A 20 -11.97 -7.51 18.72
N ILE A 21 -12.73 -8.04 17.75
CA ILE A 21 -13.56 -7.23 16.85
C ILE A 21 -14.59 -6.41 17.63
N ASN A 22 -15.22 -6.97 18.66
CA ASN A 22 -16.17 -6.22 19.48
C ASN A 22 -15.51 -5.06 20.24
N VAL A 23 -14.28 -5.24 20.73
CA VAL A 23 -13.51 -4.16 21.37
C VAL A 23 -13.19 -3.05 20.35
N VAL A 24 -12.77 -3.42 19.15
CA VAL A 24 -12.51 -2.46 18.05
C VAL A 24 -13.79 -1.72 17.70
N LYS A 25 -14.91 -2.43 17.52
CA LYS A 25 -16.22 -1.84 17.25
C LYS A 25 -16.61 -0.78 18.28
N ALA A 26 -16.48 -1.11 19.57
CA ALA A 26 -16.79 -0.20 20.67
C ALA A 26 -15.84 1.00 20.70
N LYS A 27 -14.53 0.77 20.51
CA LYS A 27 -13.50 1.81 20.54
C LYS A 27 -13.73 2.91 19.49
N TYR A 28 -14.17 2.53 18.29
CA TYR A 28 -14.40 3.45 17.18
C TYR A 28 -15.89 3.79 16.97
N ASN A 29 -16.77 3.31 17.88
CA ASN A 29 -18.21 3.52 17.84
C ASN A 29 -18.87 3.11 16.49
N PHE A 30 -18.41 1.99 15.93
CA PHE A 30 -18.90 1.46 14.65
C PHE A 30 -20.31 0.85 14.78
N LYS A 31 -21.09 0.96 13.71
CA LYS A 31 -22.48 0.49 13.66
C LYS A 31 -22.54 -1.03 13.56
N ASP A 32 -21.67 -1.62 12.76
CA ASP A 32 -21.63 -3.06 12.51
C ASP A 32 -20.22 -3.65 12.70
N LYS A 33 -20.11 -4.97 12.55
CA LYS A 33 -18.83 -5.67 12.65
C LYS A 33 -17.99 -5.55 11.38
N SER A 34 -18.63 -5.27 10.24
CA SER A 34 -17.95 -5.12 8.96
C SER A 34 -17.05 -3.88 8.97
N GLU A 35 -17.56 -2.76 9.47
CA GLU A 35 -16.79 -1.53 9.70
C GLU A 35 -15.59 -1.79 10.63
N ALA A 36 -15.80 -2.54 11.71
CA ALA A 36 -14.73 -2.87 12.66
C ALA A 36 -13.65 -3.77 12.04
N ILE A 37 -14.04 -4.76 11.23
CA ILE A 37 -13.12 -5.63 10.52
C ILE A 37 -12.34 -4.84 9.46
N ASN A 38 -13.03 -4.01 8.66
CA ASN A 38 -12.38 -3.19 7.64
C ASN A 38 -11.38 -2.22 8.26
N LYS A 39 -11.72 -1.57 9.37
CA LYS A 39 -10.77 -0.68 10.06
C LYS A 39 -9.59 -1.44 10.65
N PHE A 40 -9.83 -2.64 11.20
CA PHE A 40 -8.76 -3.49 11.70
C PHE A 40 -7.78 -3.89 10.58
N LEU A 41 -8.32 -4.24 9.40
CA LEU A 41 -7.54 -4.54 8.21
C LEU A 41 -6.82 -3.31 7.64
N GLU A 42 -7.40 -2.12 7.71
CA GLU A 42 -6.72 -0.88 7.30
C GLU A 42 -5.50 -0.60 8.19
N ILE A 43 -5.64 -0.80 9.51
CA ILE A 43 -4.58 -0.53 10.49
C ILE A 43 -3.45 -1.56 10.39
N HIS A 44 -3.76 -2.83 10.12
CA HIS A 44 -2.81 -3.94 10.20
C HIS A 44 -2.51 -4.63 8.87
N GLY A 45 -3.28 -4.34 7.82
CA GLY A 45 -3.21 -5.02 6.52
C GLY A 45 -2.42 -4.27 5.46
N HIS A 46 -2.04 -3.01 5.71
CA HIS A 46 -1.18 -2.26 4.79
C HIS A 46 0.17 -2.95 4.55
N ASP A 47 0.70 -3.67 5.55
CA ASP A 47 1.96 -4.42 5.42
C ASP A 47 1.78 -5.80 4.75
N LEU A 48 0.54 -6.29 4.65
CA LEU A 48 0.22 -7.58 4.03
C LEU A 48 0.05 -7.47 2.52
N ILE A 49 -0.35 -6.29 2.04
CA ILE A 49 -0.43 -5.97 0.63
C ILE A 49 0.79 -5.11 0.31
N ASN A 50 1.88 -5.74 -0.15
CA ASN A 50 2.74 -5.01 -1.07
C ASN A 50 1.81 -4.70 -2.25
N GLU A 51 1.47 -3.42 -2.46
CA GLU A 51 0.82 -3.00 -3.70
C GLU A 51 1.63 -3.64 -4.82
N GLU A 52 1.09 -4.68 -5.47
CA GLU A 52 1.74 -5.26 -6.62
C GLU A 52 1.93 -4.09 -7.57
N ALA A 53 3.19 -3.74 -7.83
CA ALA A 53 3.50 -2.59 -8.65
C ALA A 53 2.71 -2.75 -9.94
N ARG A 54 1.80 -1.80 -10.21
CA ARG A 54 0.94 -1.85 -11.40
C ARG A 54 1.81 -2.20 -12.59
N GLU A 55 1.47 -3.29 -13.29
CA GLU A 55 2.33 -3.86 -14.33
C GLU A 55 2.72 -2.79 -15.37
N ASP A 56 1.78 -1.89 -15.68
CA ASP A 56 1.99 -0.76 -16.57
C ASP A 56 3.04 0.23 -16.04
N TYR A 57 3.01 0.54 -14.75
CA TYR A 57 4.00 1.42 -14.11
C TYR A 57 5.40 0.79 -14.12
N VAL A 58 5.48 -0.53 -13.88
CA VAL A 58 6.76 -1.27 -13.98
C VAL A 58 7.32 -1.18 -15.40
N LYS A 59 6.47 -1.33 -16.43
CA LYS A 59 6.88 -1.20 -17.84
C LYS A 59 7.40 0.21 -18.14
N GLU A 60 6.70 1.25 -17.72
CA GLU A 60 7.14 2.64 -17.93
C GLU A 60 8.50 2.92 -17.30
N VAL A 61 8.70 2.50 -16.04
CA VAL A 61 9.99 2.66 -15.34
C VAL A 61 11.10 1.91 -16.07
N LEU A 62 10.84 0.67 -16.50
CA LEU A 62 11.82 -0.12 -17.25
C LEU A 62 12.17 0.53 -18.60
N GLU A 63 11.22 1.13 -19.30
CA GLU A 63 11.47 1.85 -20.55
C GLU A 63 12.38 3.06 -20.34
N VAL A 64 12.12 3.84 -19.30
CA VAL A 64 12.95 5.01 -18.94
C VAL A 64 14.37 4.56 -18.60
N ILE A 65 14.53 3.52 -17.78
CA ILE A 65 15.85 2.96 -17.42
C ILE A 65 16.58 2.47 -18.67
N ASN A 66 15.92 1.69 -19.53
CA ASN A 66 16.51 1.16 -20.75
C ASN A 66 16.95 2.28 -21.71
N LYS A 67 16.15 3.33 -21.86
CA LYS A 67 16.50 4.50 -22.68
C LYS A 67 17.71 5.23 -22.09
N HIS A 68 17.73 5.44 -20.77
CA HIS A 68 18.86 6.07 -20.09
C HIS A 68 20.14 5.26 -20.27
N MET A 69 20.09 3.94 -20.07
CA MET A 69 21.23 3.04 -20.21
C MET A 69 21.79 2.99 -21.63
N LYS A 70 20.93 3.06 -22.66
CA LYS A 70 21.38 3.13 -24.06
C LYS A 70 22.17 4.40 -24.35
N SER A 71 21.72 5.55 -23.84
CA SER A 71 22.32 6.86 -24.14
C SER A 71 23.48 7.24 -23.24
N HIS A 72 23.42 6.91 -21.95
CA HIS A 72 24.33 7.41 -20.92
C HIS A 72 25.16 6.32 -20.22
N LYS A 73 24.87 5.03 -20.49
CA LYS A 73 25.55 3.87 -19.89
C LYS A 73 25.63 4.00 -18.36
N SER A 74 26.67 3.43 -17.75
CA SER A 74 26.93 3.51 -16.30
C SER A 74 27.72 4.75 -15.91
N ARG A 75 27.39 5.93 -16.46
CA ARG A 75 28.04 7.18 -16.07
C ARG A 75 27.72 7.47 -14.61
N LYS A 76 28.75 7.49 -13.76
CA LYS A 76 28.63 7.81 -12.34
C LYS A 76 28.72 9.32 -12.15
N MET A 77 28.13 9.81 -11.07
CA MET A 77 28.42 11.14 -10.52
C MET A 77 28.92 11.01 -9.09
N THR A 78 29.64 12.02 -8.63
CA THR A 78 30.08 12.15 -7.23
C THR A 78 28.94 12.68 -6.35
N LEU A 79 29.06 12.51 -5.03
CA LEU A 79 28.08 13.06 -4.07
C LEU A 79 28.02 14.59 -4.15
N GLU A 80 29.16 15.27 -4.27
CA GLU A 80 29.22 16.74 -4.42
C GLU A 80 28.46 17.23 -5.67
N GLN A 81 28.53 16.46 -6.76
CA GLN A 81 27.77 16.77 -7.98
C GLN A 81 26.27 16.53 -7.83
N LEU A 82 25.87 15.57 -7.00
CA LEU A 82 24.46 15.31 -6.71
C LEU A 82 23.89 16.43 -5.83
N ASP A 83 24.61 16.82 -4.78
CA ASP A 83 24.20 17.90 -3.87
C ASP A 83 24.02 19.22 -4.64
N SER A 84 24.94 19.54 -5.55
CA SER A 84 24.84 20.70 -6.43
C SER A 84 23.64 20.67 -7.38
N LEU A 85 23.10 19.50 -7.75
CA LEU A 85 21.92 19.36 -8.60
C LEU A 85 20.61 19.44 -7.81
N CYS A 86 20.64 19.02 -6.54
CA CYS A 86 19.48 19.01 -5.66
C CYS A 86 19.34 20.31 -4.85
N GLU A 87 20.22 21.30 -5.07
CA GLU A 87 20.25 22.58 -4.35
C GLU A 87 20.29 22.42 -2.81
N VAL A 88 21.00 21.39 -2.34
CA VAL A 88 21.15 21.07 -0.90
C VAL A 88 22.49 21.54 -0.37
#